data_AF-A0A950G2M6-F1
#
_entry.id   AF-A0A950G2M6-F1
#
_cell.length_a   1.000
_cell.length_b   1.000
_cell.length_c   1.000
_cell.angle_alpha   90.00
_cell.angle_beta   90.00
_cell.angle_gamma   90.00
#
_symmetry.space_group_name_H-M   'P 1'
#
loop_
_entity.id
_entity.type
_entity.pdbx_description
1 polymer ?
#
loop_
_entity_poly.entity_id
_entity_poly.type
_entity_poly.pdbx_seq_one_letter_code
_entity_poly.pdbx_strand_id
1 'polypeptide(L)'
;MPTPASQRYGIEFSNYYTPYRWLTLNADYAWSNARYTQASQAGQYVPEAVEQVFDAGINVHHLCGFEADLRFRYFGPRALTQDDSVRSPATALLYEKRRISIERDVER
;
A
#
# COMPACT_ATOMS: atom_id res chain seq x y z
N MET A 1 -6.29 -26.02 -17.75
CA MET A 1 -7.66 -25.49 -17.92
C MET A 1 -7.57 -23.98 -18.01
N PRO A 2 -8.14 -23.32 -19.02
CA PRO A 2 -8.25 -21.86 -19.05
C PRO A 2 -9.17 -21.38 -17.92
N THR A 3 -8.86 -20.23 -17.32
CA THR A 3 -9.72 -19.59 -16.31
C THR A 3 -10.91 -18.89 -16.97
N PRO A 4 -12.08 -18.80 -16.30
CA PRO A 4 -13.21 -18.03 -16.80
C PRO A 4 -12.85 -16.55 -17.01
N ALA A 5 -13.56 -15.87 -17.91
CA ALA A 5 -13.39 -14.43 -18.08
C ALA A 5 -13.68 -13.69 -16.77
N SER A 6 -12.96 -12.59 -16.52
CA SER A 6 -13.10 -11.79 -15.29
C SER A 6 -13.20 -10.30 -15.59
N GLN A 7 -13.93 -9.58 -14.73
CA GLN A 7 -14.07 -8.13 -14.77
C GLN A 7 -13.55 -7.54 -13.47
N ARG A 8 -12.91 -6.37 -13.56
CA ARG A 8 -12.39 -5.62 -12.42
C ARG A 8 -12.81 -4.17 -12.51
N TYR A 9 -13.26 -3.61 -11.41
CA TYR A 9 -13.54 -2.18 -11.26
C TYR A 9 -13.09 -1.73 -9.87
N GLY A 10 -12.83 -0.44 -9.69
CA GLY A 10 -12.28 0.07 -8.45
C GLY A 10 -12.19 1.58 -8.41
N ILE A 11 -11.78 2.08 -7.24
CA ILE A 11 -11.56 3.49 -6.97
C ILE A 11 -10.16 3.62 -6.38
N GLU A 12 -9.44 4.62 -6.85
CA GLU A 12 -8.10 4.96 -6.37
C GLU A 12 -8.08 6.44 -5.96
N PHE A 13 -7.42 6.71 -4.84
CA PHE A 13 -7.25 8.05 -4.30
C PHE A 13 -5.80 8.23 -3.89
N SER A 14 -5.13 9.21 -4.50
CA SER A 14 -3.72 9.50 -4.26
C SER A 14 -3.54 10.95 -3.85
N ASN A 15 -2.81 11.15 -2.75
CA ASN A 15 -2.59 12.45 -2.14
C ASN A 15 -1.12 12.67 -1.91
N TYR A 16 -0.69 13.87 -2.25
CA TYR A 16 0.65 14.33 -2.01
C TYR A 16 0.57 15.75 -1.47
N TYR A 17 1.20 16.00 -0.33
CA TYR A 17 1.13 17.28 0.35
C TYR A 17 2.46 17.65 1.00
N THR A 18 2.98 18.83 0.69
CA THR A 18 4.24 19.36 1.23
C THR A 18 3.97 20.66 1.98
N PRO A 19 3.50 20.60 3.24
CA PRO A 19 3.17 21.80 4.02
C PRO A 19 4.38 22.69 4.31
N TYR A 20 5.56 22.08 4.47
CA TYR A 20 6.81 22.76 4.72
C TYR A 20 7.88 22.24 3.77
N ARG A 21 8.90 23.06 3.47
CA ARG A 21 10.01 22.65 2.58
C ARG A 21 10.78 21.41 3.07
N TRP A 22 10.73 21.14 4.38
CA TRP A 22 11.39 20.01 5.02
C TRP A 22 10.45 18.82 5.27
N LEU A 23 9.14 18.92 4.97
CA LEU A 23 8.15 17.88 5.28
C LEU A 23 7.26 17.55 4.09
N THR A 24 7.26 16.29 3.67
CA THR A 24 6.37 15.74 2.66
C THR A 24 5.51 14.64 3.26
N LEU A 25 4.22 14.67 2.94
CA LEU A 25 3.23 13.68 3.34
C LEU A 25 2.61 13.09 2.07
N ASN A 26 2.47 11.76 2.02
CA ASN A 26 1.74 11.09 0.95
C ASN A 26 0.75 10.07 1.54
N ALA A 27 -0.38 9.91 0.87
CA ALA A 27 -1.39 8.94 1.25
C ALA A 27 -2.14 8.44 0.01
N ASP A 28 -2.09 7.13 -0.20
CA ASP A 28 -2.68 6.42 -1.31
C ASP A 28 -3.66 5.37 -0.78
N TYR A 29 -4.86 5.33 -1.34
CA TYR A 29 -5.87 4.32 -1.05
C TYR A 29 -6.42 3.75 -2.34
N ALA A 30 -6.46 2.43 -2.42
CA ALA A 30 -7.05 1.71 -3.55
C ALA A 30 -8.05 0.68 -3.04
N TRP A 31 -9.25 0.72 -3.62
CA TRP A 31 -10.26 -0.32 -3.46
C TRP A 31 -10.58 -0.93 -4.83
N SER A 32 -10.56 -2.25 -4.92
CA SER A 32 -10.87 -2.97 -6.15
C SER A 32 -11.80 -4.14 -5.90
N ASN A 33 -12.66 -4.40 -6.87
CA ASN A 33 -13.56 -5.55 -6.89
C ASN A 33 -13.30 -6.35 -8.18
N ALA A 34 -12.76 -7.55 -8.01
CA ALA A 34 -12.51 -8.49 -9.09
C ALA A 34 -13.45 -9.69 -8.99
N ARG A 35 -14.19 -9.97 -10.07
CA ARG A 35 -15.12 -11.11 -10.16
C ARG A 35 -14.99 -11.82 -11.51
N TYR A 36 -15.23 -13.12 -11.51
CA TYR A 36 -15.47 -13.86 -12.75
C TYR A 36 -16.82 -13.42 -13.36
N THR A 37 -16.86 -13.23 -14.68
CA THR A 37 -18.08 -12.77 -15.38
C THR A 37 -19.13 -13.87 -15.47
N GLN A 38 -18.72 -15.13 -15.40
CA GLN A 38 -19.59 -16.28 -15.51
C GLN A 38 -19.55 -17.06 -14.20
N ALA A 39 -20.67 -17.05 -13.48
CA ALA A 39 -20.82 -17.77 -12.22
C ALA A 39 -20.68 -19.28 -12.45
N SER A 40 -19.85 -19.93 -11.65
CA SER A 40 -19.77 -21.39 -11.58
C SER A 40 -20.20 -21.85 -10.18
N GLN A 41 -20.37 -23.17 -9.97
CA GLN A 41 -20.59 -23.70 -8.62
C GLN A 41 -19.44 -23.35 -7.65
N ALA A 42 -18.23 -23.10 -8.16
CA ALA A 42 -17.08 -22.71 -7.35
C ALA A 42 -17.17 -21.26 -6.83
N GLY A 43 -18.10 -20.44 -7.34
CA GLY A 43 -18.26 -19.04 -6.94
C GLY A 43 -17.76 -18.05 -8.00
N GLN A 44 -17.77 -16.75 -7.63
CA GLN A 44 -17.47 -15.63 -8.53
C GLN A 44 -16.23 -14.83 -8.10
N TYR A 45 -15.64 -15.11 -6.94
CA TYR A 45 -14.45 -14.40 -6.49
C TYR A 45 -13.23 -14.83 -7.28
N VAL A 46 -12.36 -13.86 -7.59
CA VAL A 46 -11.02 -14.15 -8.11
C VAL A 46 -10.10 -14.37 -6.92
N PRO A 47 -9.55 -15.59 -6.71
CA PRO A 47 -8.64 -15.86 -5.60
C PRO A 47 -7.41 -14.95 -5.62
N GLU A 48 -6.93 -14.57 -4.46
CA GLU A 48 -5.78 -13.69 -4.23
C GLU A 48 -5.92 -12.26 -4.79
N ALA A 49 -7.11 -11.88 -5.27
CA ALA A 49 -7.36 -10.52 -5.72
C ALA A 49 -7.44 -9.57 -4.53
N VAL A 50 -6.44 -8.68 -4.39
CA VAL A 50 -6.38 -7.70 -3.30
C VAL A 50 -7.54 -6.70 -3.42
N GLU A 51 -8.40 -6.69 -2.40
CA GLU A 51 -9.58 -5.82 -2.39
C GLU A 51 -9.25 -4.40 -1.94
N GLN A 52 -8.35 -4.24 -0.97
CA GLN A 52 -8.05 -2.96 -0.33
C GLN A 52 -6.56 -2.81 -0.05
N VAL A 53 -6.01 -1.66 -0.43
CA VAL A 53 -4.64 -1.26 -0.12
C VAL A 53 -4.66 0.16 0.40
N PHE A 54 -3.92 0.42 1.47
CA PHE A 54 -3.62 1.76 1.94
C PHE A 54 -2.12 1.91 2.14
N ASP A 55 -1.55 3.02 1.67
CA ASP A 55 -0.14 3.35 1.82
C ASP A 55 -0.04 4.81 2.25
N ALA A 56 0.73 5.08 3.29
CA ALA A 56 0.96 6.43 3.76
C ALA A 56 2.43 6.62 4.10
N GLY A 57 2.94 7.83 3.86
CA GLY A 57 4.33 8.16 4.10
C GLY A 57 4.52 9.56 4.67
N ILE A 58 5.56 9.69 5.48
CA ILE A 58 6.07 10.93 6.05
C ILE A 58 7.55 11.01 5.74
N ASN A 59 7.94 12.05 5.02
CA ASN A 59 9.31 12.28 4.58
C ASN A 59 9.80 13.61 5.16
N VAL A 60 10.87 13.55 5.96
CA VAL A 60 11.57 14.68 6.56
C VAL A 60 12.88 14.89 5.83
N HIS A 61 13.08 16.07 5.26
CA HIS A 61 14.24 16.43 4.44
C HIS A 61 15.07 17.53 5.09
N HIS A 62 16.38 17.30 5.22
CA HIS A 62 17.39 18.31 5.58
C HIS A 62 17.05 19.15 6.83
N LEU A 63 16.36 18.56 7.81
CA LEU A 63 16.02 19.26 9.04
C LEU A 63 17.25 19.24 9.96
N CYS A 64 18.05 20.31 9.95
CA CYS A 64 19.26 20.43 10.77
C CYS A 64 20.27 19.27 10.54
N GLY A 65 20.49 18.87 9.28
CA GLY A 65 21.41 17.77 8.94
C GLY A 65 20.83 16.36 9.12
N PHE A 66 19.54 16.26 9.45
CA PHE A 66 18.79 15.01 9.60
C PHE A 66 17.79 14.79 8.46
N GLU A 67 17.67 13.53 8.04
CA GLU A 67 16.62 13.06 7.13
C GLU A 67 15.92 11.84 7.74
N ALA A 68 14.61 11.74 7.59
CA ALA A 68 13.84 10.58 7.99
C ALA A 68 12.72 10.26 6.99
N ASP A 69 12.39 8.98 6.88
CA ASP A 69 11.26 8.47 6.13
C ASP A 69 10.53 7.45 7.02
N LEU A 70 9.22 7.62 7.13
CA LEU A 70 8.33 6.70 7.81
C LEU A 70 7.25 6.30 6.82
N ARG A 71 7.10 5.00 6.55
CA ARG A 71 6.11 4.48 5.62
C ARG A 71 5.26 3.40 6.25
N PHE A 72 3.95 3.56 6.14
CA PHE A 72 2.96 2.61 6.56
C PHE A 72 2.27 1.99 5.35
N ARG A 73 2.07 0.67 5.35
CA ARG A 73 1.36 -0.05 4.30
C ARG A 73 0.39 -1.06 4.89
N TYR A 74 -0.84 -1.04 4.44
CA TYR A 74 -1.91 -1.95 4.83
C TYR A 74 -2.47 -2.69 3.63
N PHE A 75 -2.62 -3.99 3.79
CA PHE A 75 -3.28 -4.89 2.85
C PHE A 75 -4.50 -5.51 3.53
N GLY A 76 -5.68 -5.24 2.97
CA GLY A 76 -6.92 -5.80 3.48
C GLY A 76 -7.06 -7.31 3.25
N PRO A 77 -8.03 -7.95 3.93
CA PRO A 77 -8.39 -9.33 3.65
C PRO A 77 -8.76 -9.53 2.18
N ARG A 78 -8.40 -10.67 1.61
CA ARG A 78 -8.80 -11.06 0.26
C ARG A 78 -9.23 -12.52 0.21
N ALA A 79 -10.12 -12.84 -0.71
CA ALA A 79 -10.58 -14.20 -0.95
C ALA A 79 -9.40 -15.08 -1.37
N LEU A 80 -9.19 -16.21 -0.68
CA LEU A 80 -8.23 -17.25 -1.07
C LEU A 80 -8.89 -18.34 -1.92
N THR A 81 -10.23 -18.41 -1.88
CA THR A 81 -11.06 -19.35 -2.63
C THR A 81 -12.11 -18.61 -3.46
N GLN A 82 -12.65 -19.25 -4.49
CA GLN A 82 -13.63 -18.64 -5.42
C GLN A 82 -15.01 -18.39 -4.79
N ASP A 83 -15.31 -19.08 -3.69
CA ASP A 83 -16.55 -18.99 -2.91
C ASP A 83 -16.42 -18.05 -1.70
N ASP A 84 -15.25 -17.42 -1.52
CA ASP A 84 -14.94 -16.52 -0.40
C ASP A 84 -15.00 -17.17 0.99
N SER A 85 -15.02 -18.51 1.06
CA SER A 85 -15.09 -19.24 2.32
C SER A 85 -13.80 -19.13 3.15
N VAL A 86 -12.66 -18.94 2.49
CA VAL A 86 -11.37 -18.70 3.13
C VAL A 86 -10.84 -17.33 2.69
N ARG A 87 -10.53 -16.47 3.68
CA ARG A 87 -9.92 -15.16 3.46
C ARG A 87 -8.55 -15.06 4.11
N SER A 88 -7.66 -14.29 3.49
CA SER A 88 -6.38 -13.93 4.12
C SER A 88 -6.62 -13.01 5.32
N PRO A 89 -5.79 -13.07 6.37
CA PRO A 89 -5.74 -12.01 7.35
C PRO A 89 -5.32 -10.69 6.69
N ALA A 90 -5.68 -9.58 7.32
CA ALA A 90 -5.13 -8.29 6.96
C ALA A 90 -3.67 -8.19 7.43
N THR A 91 -2.83 -7.49 6.65
CA THR A 91 -1.42 -7.29 6.98
C THR A 91 -1.11 -5.81 7.00
N ALA A 92 -0.48 -5.34 8.09
CA ALA A 92 0.03 -3.99 8.22
C ALA A 92 1.56 -4.02 8.38
N LEU A 93 2.25 -3.13 7.67
CA LEU A 93 3.70 -3.01 7.63
C LEU A 93 4.08 -1.57 7.95
N LEU A 94 5.12 -1.40 8.76
CA LEU A 94 5.69 -0.10 9.10
C LEU A 94 7.19 -0.16 8.83
N TYR A 95 7.67 0.80 8.04
CA TYR A 95 9.06 0.96 7.67
C TYR A 95 9.56 2.31 8.18
N GLU A 96 10.73 2.32 8.81
CA GLU A 96 11.42 3.54 9.23
C GLU A 96 12.82 3.54 8.61
N LYS A 97 13.22 4.70 8.10
CA LYS A 97 14.58 4.96 7.64
C LYS A 97 15.00 6.32 8.17
N ARG A 98 16.23 6.41 8.66
CA ARG A 98 16.82 7.68 9.11
C ARG A 98 18.25 7.84 8.64
N ARG A 99 18.66 9.09 8.42
CA ARG A 99 20.02 9.48 8.07
C ARG A 99 20.40 10.73 8.85
N ILE A 100 21.59 10.74 9.42
CA ILE A 100 22.19 11.90 10.08
C ILE A 100 23.50 12.21 9.35
N SER A 101 23.69 13.47 8.95
CA SER A 101 24.96 13.94 8.42
C SER A 101 25.78 14.52 9.57
N ILE A 102 26.84 13.82 9.97
CA ILE A 102 27.82 14.34 10.94
C ILE A 102 28.95 14.97 10.14
N GLU A 103 28.98 16.29 10.13
CA GLU A 103 30.12 17.04 9.61
C GLU A 103 31.25 16.90 10.64
N ARG A 104 32.23 16.04 10.35
CA ARG A 104 33.45 15.96 11.15
C ARG A 104 34.32 17.13 10.75
N ASP A 105 34.40 18.13 11.60
CA ASP A 105 35.54 19.06 11.58
C ASP A 105 36.79 18.24 11.89
N VAL A 106 37.54 17.92 10.84
CA VAL A 106 38.94 17.51 10.95
C VAL A 106 39.72 18.80 11.09
N GLU A 107 39.93 19.25 12.32
CA GLU A 107 40.88 20.31 12.63
C GLU A 107 42.27 19.94 12.09
N ARG A 108 42.91 20.92 11.44
CA ARG A 108 44.31 20.90 10.98
C ARG A 108 45.27 21.20 12.11
#